data_AF-A0A1B9NWA3-F1
#
_entry.id   AF-A0A1B9NWA3-F1
#
_cell.length_a   1.000
_cell.length_b   1.000
_cell.length_c   1.000
_cell.angle_alpha   90.00
_cell.angle_beta   90.00
_cell.angle_gamma   90.00
#
_symmetry.space_group_name_H-M   'P 1'
#
loop_
_entity.id
_entity.type
_entity.pdbx_description
1 polymer ?
#
loop_
_entity_poly.entity_id
_entity_poly.type
_entity_poly.pdbx_seq_one_letter_code
_entity_poly.pdbx_strand_id
1 'polypeptide(L)'
;MGVTVAANGLSVIHQGSGGEANATLPDVCLTKVGKPIVPIPYGNNAKAADLAKGTTTITMDGGNPVGIKGSTFSKSTGDAGGDKKGVASGTIEAEAEFISASPTVKFEGKGVCRLSDQMTMNKANTMCLGGAQNPSVSVTAEEEGTYTVDLFLSYSDGDPVQGASYTLTDQTGAVFDGGLGQNGRASISGVAPGEFTIEYGEDTREFTPNNPDKKNPNYNQNATAQMIIDETKRGETGFWENPWKKMAGGTSWVWGVILGDFNDDATVEQILASTVITMLPVVDQAADVRDMVANTMTLLSEEERDKPENWLALSLTLIGCIPVFGSAVKGTCKVALKSGKATSKDDLLAIMRAMGKGDPEKFLRTLNWVDYAKQASQIISDVLQPCIQVVTELASYANRMGADELSNYFLKLADEFNIIDKVVPNKLQEAMSEFDDLFKRILGQADHVYPAKTKHNTGKSSQSGRSDDKMSEKKDKKPVHCKICRRITGTKKNQCSEALKMK
;
A
#
# COMPACT_ATOMS: atom_id res chain seq x y z
N MET A 1 -46.26 19.15 -19.77
CA MET A 1 -44.85 19.52 -20.00
C MET A 1 -43.98 18.62 -19.14
N GLY A 2 -42.70 18.46 -19.47
CA GLY A 2 -41.78 17.70 -18.62
C GLY A 2 -41.55 18.41 -17.29
N VAL A 3 -41.12 17.66 -16.28
CA VAL A 3 -40.68 18.18 -14.97
C VAL A 3 -39.16 18.17 -14.96
N THR A 4 -38.53 19.33 -15.13
CA THR A 4 -37.08 19.42 -15.39
C THR A 4 -36.27 19.84 -14.17
N VAL A 5 -36.93 20.35 -13.11
CA VAL A 5 -36.25 20.92 -11.95
C VAL A 5 -36.49 20.10 -10.68
N ALA A 6 -35.40 19.76 -9.99
CA ALA A 6 -35.43 19.11 -8.67
C ALA A 6 -34.94 20.06 -7.57
N ALA A 7 -35.48 19.89 -6.37
CA ALA A 7 -34.98 20.47 -5.14
C ALA A 7 -34.76 19.36 -4.11
N ASN A 8 -33.54 19.22 -3.61
CA ASN A 8 -33.14 18.14 -2.70
C ASN A 8 -33.41 16.72 -3.25
N GLY A 9 -33.21 16.51 -4.55
CA GLY A 9 -33.47 15.22 -5.20
C GLY A 9 -34.95 14.87 -5.40
N LEU A 10 -35.87 15.80 -5.10
CA LEU A 10 -37.31 15.64 -5.30
C LEU A 10 -37.79 16.65 -6.35
N SER A 11 -38.69 16.23 -7.25
CA SER A 11 -39.18 17.13 -8.29
C SER A 11 -39.98 18.29 -7.71
N VAL A 12 -39.76 19.49 -8.24
CA VAL A 12 -40.45 20.70 -7.81
C VAL A 12 -41.88 20.71 -8.34
N ILE A 13 -42.84 21.10 -7.50
CA ILE A 13 -44.25 21.25 -7.90
C ILE A 13 -44.46 22.66 -8.45
N HIS A 14 -44.89 22.75 -9.69
CA HIS A 14 -45.35 23.97 -10.36
C HIS A 14 -46.69 23.73 -11.06
N GLN A 15 -47.39 24.77 -11.48
CA GLN A 15 -48.76 24.67 -12.00
C GLN A 15 -48.90 23.68 -13.18
N GLY A 16 -47.88 23.58 -14.03
CA GLY A 16 -47.85 22.68 -15.19
C GLY A 16 -47.21 21.30 -14.94
N SER A 17 -46.84 20.96 -13.70
CA SER A 17 -46.07 19.75 -13.37
C SER A 17 -46.87 18.45 -13.48
N GLY A 18 -48.20 18.55 -13.46
CA GLY A 18 -49.09 17.39 -13.42
C GLY A 18 -49.15 16.71 -12.04
N GLY A 19 -48.62 17.34 -10.99
CA GLY A 19 -48.67 16.79 -9.65
C GLY A 19 -50.09 16.65 -9.08
N GLU A 20 -50.30 15.64 -8.25
CA GLU A 20 -51.59 15.33 -7.62
C GLU A 20 -51.41 14.99 -6.14
N ALA A 21 -52.29 15.52 -5.29
CA ALA A 21 -52.37 15.17 -3.87
C ALA A 21 -53.62 14.34 -3.64
N ASN A 22 -53.44 13.13 -3.11
CA ASN A 22 -54.51 12.21 -2.77
C ASN A 22 -54.62 12.06 -1.25
N ALA A 23 -55.82 12.22 -0.71
CA ALA A 23 -56.05 12.07 0.72
C ALA A 23 -55.68 10.65 1.17
N THR A 24 -54.78 10.57 2.14
CA THR A 24 -54.37 9.31 2.77
C THR A 24 -55.17 9.02 4.02
N LEU A 25 -55.80 10.04 4.59
CA LEU A 25 -56.76 9.92 5.69
C LEU A 25 -58.18 10.01 5.15
N PRO A 26 -59.17 9.36 5.81
CA PRO A 26 -60.56 9.43 5.38
C PRO A 26 -61.10 10.86 5.48
N ASP A 27 -61.66 11.39 4.38
CA ASP A 27 -62.35 12.69 4.37
C ASP A 27 -63.77 12.53 4.91
N VAL A 28 -63.93 12.62 6.23
CA VAL A 28 -65.23 12.36 6.86
C VAL A 28 -66.13 13.59 6.73
N CYS A 29 -67.19 13.44 5.94
CA CYS A 29 -68.24 14.45 5.78
C CYS A 29 -69.55 13.97 6.38
N LEU A 30 -70.35 14.91 6.88
CA LEU A 30 -71.72 14.64 7.27
C LEU A 30 -72.57 14.48 6.00
N THR A 31 -73.31 13.37 5.94
CA THR A 31 -74.12 13.00 4.78
C THR A 31 -75.51 12.59 5.23
N LYS A 32 -76.54 13.09 4.54
CA LYS A 32 -77.92 12.70 4.75
C LYS A 32 -78.20 11.34 4.09
N VAL A 33 -78.53 10.34 4.91
CA VAL A 33 -78.93 9.00 4.44
C VAL A 33 -80.37 8.75 4.86
N GLY A 34 -81.32 9.15 4.00
CA GLY A 34 -82.74 9.15 4.35
C GLY A 34 -83.07 10.24 5.38
N LYS A 35 -83.55 9.84 6.57
CA LYS A 35 -83.83 10.77 7.70
C LYS A 35 -82.58 11.13 8.52
N PRO A 36 -81.66 10.20 8.90
CA PRO A 36 -80.48 10.56 9.69
C PRO A 36 -79.40 11.29 8.89
N ILE A 37 -78.60 12.08 9.62
CA ILE A 37 -77.32 12.65 9.17
C ILE A 37 -76.23 11.82 9.83
N VAL A 38 -75.35 11.21 9.04
CA VAL A 38 -74.28 10.32 9.53
C VAL A 38 -72.92 10.73 8.93
N PRO A 39 -71.81 10.53 9.65
CA PRO A 39 -70.47 10.76 9.13
C PRO A 39 -70.08 9.64 8.15
N ILE A 40 -69.73 10.00 6.91
CA ILE A 40 -69.28 9.06 5.86
C ILE A 40 -67.89 9.50 5.35
N PRO A 41 -66.92 8.58 5.27
CA PRO A 41 -65.64 8.83 4.59
C PRO A 41 -65.79 8.96 3.08
N TYR A 42 -65.19 10.01 2.51
CA TYR A 42 -65.02 10.22 1.08
C TYR A 42 -63.54 10.17 0.69
N GLY A 43 -63.29 9.86 -0.58
CA GLY A 43 -61.99 10.11 -1.20
C GLY A 43 -61.84 11.60 -1.51
N ASN A 44 -60.62 12.11 -1.50
CA ASN A 44 -60.36 13.50 -1.85
C ASN A 44 -59.05 13.62 -2.66
N ASN A 45 -59.08 14.35 -3.77
CA ASN A 45 -57.96 14.60 -4.68
C ASN A 45 -57.86 16.10 -5.02
N ALA A 46 -56.64 16.62 -5.08
CA ALA A 46 -56.35 17.98 -5.53
C ALA A 46 -55.17 17.97 -6.52
N LYS A 47 -55.14 18.94 -7.44
CA LYS A 47 -54.21 18.94 -8.58
C LYS A 47 -53.34 20.19 -8.63
N ALA A 48 -52.09 20.03 -9.06
CA ALA A 48 -51.15 21.12 -9.24
C ALA A 48 -51.62 22.15 -10.29
N ALA A 49 -52.48 21.76 -11.23
CA ALA A 49 -53.09 22.68 -12.19
C ALA A 49 -53.88 23.82 -11.49
N ASP A 50 -54.42 23.55 -10.31
CA ASP A 50 -55.19 24.49 -9.49
C ASP A 50 -54.32 25.29 -8.51
N LEU A 51 -52.99 25.27 -8.69
CA LEU A 51 -52.04 25.98 -7.83
C LEU A 51 -52.39 27.47 -7.71
N ALA A 52 -52.58 27.90 -6.47
CA ALA A 52 -52.81 29.26 -6.05
C ALA A 52 -51.77 29.66 -4.99
N LYS A 53 -51.56 30.97 -4.84
CA LYS A 53 -50.52 31.53 -3.95
C LYS A 53 -49.12 30.94 -4.23
N GLY A 54 -48.84 30.61 -5.50
CA GLY A 54 -47.51 30.24 -5.97
C GLY A 54 -46.60 31.46 -6.09
N THR A 55 -45.38 31.25 -6.61
CA THR A 55 -44.43 32.33 -6.91
C THR A 55 -44.97 33.31 -7.95
N THR A 56 -44.47 34.55 -7.91
CA THR A 56 -44.88 35.63 -8.85
C THR A 56 -43.75 36.08 -9.76
N THR A 57 -42.51 35.95 -9.30
CA THR A 57 -41.27 36.36 -9.99
C THR A 57 -40.48 35.17 -10.53
N ILE A 58 -40.78 33.96 -10.05
CA ILE A 58 -40.10 32.72 -10.44
C ILE A 58 -41.09 31.82 -11.18
N THR A 59 -40.68 31.33 -12.34
CA THR A 59 -41.49 30.41 -13.16
C THR A 59 -40.65 29.22 -13.61
N MET A 60 -41.28 28.07 -13.81
CA MET A 60 -40.65 26.83 -14.28
C MET A 60 -41.43 26.21 -15.43
N ASP A 61 -40.74 25.43 -16.27
CA ASP A 61 -41.32 24.54 -17.28
C ASP A 61 -42.48 25.18 -18.06
N GLY A 62 -42.15 26.13 -18.94
CA GLY A 62 -43.13 26.84 -19.76
C GLY A 62 -43.84 27.99 -19.03
N GLY A 63 -43.16 28.67 -18.12
CA GLY A 63 -43.67 29.89 -17.48
C GLY A 63 -44.64 29.65 -16.32
N ASN A 64 -44.72 28.43 -15.79
CA ASN A 64 -45.65 28.10 -14.71
C ASN A 64 -45.15 28.59 -13.34
N PRO A 65 -46.03 29.17 -12.51
CA PRO A 65 -45.68 29.52 -11.12
C PRO A 65 -45.39 28.26 -10.30
N VAL A 66 -44.50 28.41 -9.32
CA VAL A 66 -43.96 27.34 -8.48
C VAL A 66 -44.64 27.33 -7.11
N GLY A 67 -44.91 26.15 -6.57
CA GLY A 67 -45.41 25.99 -5.20
C GLY A 67 -44.32 26.32 -4.18
N ILE A 68 -44.66 27.15 -3.21
CA ILE A 68 -43.81 27.53 -2.08
C ILE A 68 -44.59 27.37 -0.78
N LYS A 69 -43.92 27.37 0.38
CA LYS A 69 -44.59 27.21 1.68
C LYS A 69 -45.75 28.21 1.85
N GLY A 70 -46.95 27.70 2.08
CA GLY A 70 -48.21 28.47 2.15
C GLY A 70 -48.96 28.59 0.81
N SER A 71 -48.47 27.95 -0.26
CA SER A 71 -49.25 27.75 -1.49
C SER A 71 -50.37 26.74 -1.26
N THR A 72 -51.43 26.87 -2.05
CA THR A 72 -52.59 25.97 -2.02
C THR A 72 -52.91 25.42 -3.41
N PHE A 73 -53.53 24.27 -3.50
CA PHE A 73 -54.37 23.94 -4.65
C PHE A 73 -55.76 24.47 -4.32
N SER A 74 -56.25 25.41 -5.13
CA SER A 74 -57.44 26.21 -4.82
C SER A 74 -58.72 25.38 -4.67
N LYS A 75 -58.75 24.17 -5.25
CA LYS A 75 -59.85 23.24 -5.18
C LYS A 75 -59.37 21.81 -4.92
N SER A 76 -60.18 21.06 -4.19
CA SER A 76 -60.08 19.59 -4.09
C SER A 76 -61.41 18.96 -4.52
N THR A 77 -61.44 17.65 -4.78
CA THR A 77 -62.60 16.96 -5.35
C THR A 77 -62.76 15.56 -4.79
N GLY A 78 -63.99 15.04 -4.73
CA GLY A 78 -64.31 13.65 -4.33
C GLY A 78 -65.25 13.53 -3.13
N ASP A 79 -65.48 14.63 -2.41
CA ASP A 79 -66.31 14.71 -1.20
C ASP A 79 -67.65 15.43 -1.41
N ALA A 80 -68.01 15.73 -2.66
CA ALA A 80 -69.25 16.42 -3.02
C ALA A 80 -70.53 15.71 -2.53
N GLY A 81 -70.47 14.40 -2.26
CA GLY A 81 -71.58 13.63 -1.69
C GLY A 81 -71.88 13.96 -0.22
N GLY A 82 -70.96 14.61 0.49
CA GLY A 82 -71.14 15.08 1.86
C GLY A 82 -72.01 16.33 1.92
N ASP A 83 -73.33 16.20 1.70
CA ASP A 83 -74.26 17.33 1.59
C ASP A 83 -74.39 18.19 2.86
N LYS A 84 -73.90 17.70 4.00
CA LYS A 84 -73.78 18.43 5.28
C LYS A 84 -72.33 18.79 5.63
N LYS A 85 -71.41 18.64 4.67
CA LYS A 85 -70.01 19.10 4.66
C LYS A 85 -69.08 18.36 5.62
N GLY A 86 -67.78 18.63 5.50
CA GLY A 86 -66.72 18.07 6.34
C GLY A 86 -66.97 18.26 7.84
N VAL A 87 -66.78 17.21 8.62
CA VAL A 87 -67.01 17.21 10.07
C VAL A 87 -66.10 18.24 10.78
N ALA A 88 -64.85 18.38 10.33
CA ALA A 88 -63.90 19.30 10.91
C ALA A 88 -63.87 20.66 10.18
N SER A 89 -63.92 20.65 8.84
CA SER A 89 -63.75 21.88 8.05
C SER A 89 -65.04 22.67 7.81
N GLY A 90 -66.20 22.01 7.88
CA GLY A 90 -67.48 22.60 7.45
C GLY A 90 -67.50 22.98 5.97
N THR A 91 -66.66 22.35 5.13
CA THR A 91 -66.61 22.56 3.67
C THR A 91 -66.69 21.26 2.88
N ILE A 92 -66.95 21.41 1.57
CA ILE A 92 -66.73 20.36 0.57
C ILE A 92 -65.90 20.94 -0.56
N GLU A 93 -65.11 20.10 -1.23
CA GLU A 93 -64.30 20.46 -2.39
C GLU A 93 -63.40 21.71 -2.19
N ALA A 94 -63.00 21.98 -0.94
CA ALA A 94 -62.23 23.18 -0.62
C ALA A 94 -60.72 23.00 -0.84
N GLU A 95 -59.95 24.06 -0.64
CA GLU A 95 -58.51 24.10 -0.94
C GLU A 95 -57.69 23.04 -0.19
N ALA A 96 -56.57 22.65 -0.79
CA ALA A 96 -55.52 21.81 -0.20
C ALA A 96 -54.25 22.65 0.01
N GLU A 97 -53.70 22.71 1.23
CA GLU A 97 -52.56 23.57 1.56
C GLU A 97 -51.30 22.76 1.89
N PHE A 98 -50.15 23.19 1.38
CA PHE A 98 -48.87 22.55 1.71
C PHE A 98 -48.48 22.76 3.18
N ILE A 99 -48.25 21.64 3.87
CA ILE A 99 -47.78 21.57 5.26
C ILE A 99 -46.25 21.64 5.30
N SER A 100 -45.59 20.85 4.46
CA SER A 100 -44.14 20.80 4.35
C SER A 100 -43.65 21.42 3.04
N ALA A 101 -42.37 21.80 3.04
CA ALA A 101 -41.65 22.32 1.88
C ALA A 101 -40.15 22.11 2.10
N SER A 102 -39.33 22.41 1.09
CA SER A 102 -37.88 22.32 1.19
C SER A 102 -37.31 23.15 2.35
N PRO A 103 -36.44 22.57 3.19
CA PRO A 103 -35.77 23.30 4.27
C PRO A 103 -34.61 24.18 3.78
N THR A 104 -34.02 23.87 2.61
CA THR A 104 -32.79 24.53 2.13
C THR A 104 -32.95 25.26 0.81
N VAL A 105 -33.86 24.82 -0.07
CA VAL A 105 -34.11 25.46 -1.37
C VAL A 105 -35.31 26.40 -1.20
N LYS A 106 -35.08 27.70 -1.43
CA LYS A 106 -36.08 28.74 -1.22
C LYS A 106 -36.31 29.57 -2.47
N PHE A 107 -37.57 29.78 -2.81
CA PHE A 107 -38.01 30.75 -3.81
C PHE A 107 -38.80 31.84 -3.12
N GLU A 108 -38.51 33.10 -3.46
CA GLU A 108 -39.12 34.27 -2.82
C GLU A 108 -39.02 34.22 -1.28
N GLY A 109 -37.90 33.70 -0.77
CA GLY A 109 -37.63 33.55 0.66
C GLY A 109 -38.36 32.41 1.36
N LYS A 110 -39.21 31.65 0.67
CA LYS A 110 -39.99 30.53 1.22
C LYS A 110 -39.53 29.20 0.64
N GLY A 111 -39.60 28.13 1.44
CA GLY A 111 -39.22 26.79 0.99
C GLY A 111 -40.08 26.34 -0.20
N VAL A 112 -39.46 25.70 -1.18
CA VAL A 112 -40.14 25.20 -2.39
C VAL A 112 -40.91 23.91 -2.09
N CYS A 113 -42.14 23.79 -2.58
CA CYS A 113 -42.95 22.57 -2.47
C CYS A 113 -42.56 21.54 -3.54
N ARG A 114 -42.44 20.29 -3.15
CA ARG A 114 -41.86 19.22 -3.97
C ARG A 114 -42.70 17.95 -3.89
N LEU A 115 -42.36 16.97 -4.74
CA LEU A 115 -42.75 15.58 -4.56
C LEU A 115 -42.62 15.16 -3.09
N SER A 116 -43.61 14.44 -2.58
CA SER A 116 -43.73 13.96 -1.19
C SER A 116 -43.98 15.03 -0.12
N ASP A 117 -44.03 16.33 -0.45
CA ASP A 117 -44.42 17.34 0.54
C ASP A 117 -45.90 17.20 0.91
N GLN A 118 -46.18 17.18 2.22
CA GLN A 118 -47.49 16.87 2.78
C GLN A 118 -48.48 18.02 2.58
N MET A 119 -49.76 17.69 2.48
CA MET A 119 -50.82 18.69 2.30
C MET A 119 -52.01 18.44 3.22
N THR A 120 -52.66 19.51 3.68
CA THR A 120 -54.05 19.46 4.13
C THR A 120 -54.96 19.38 2.91
N MET A 121 -56.19 18.90 3.07
CA MET A 121 -57.18 18.87 1.99
C MET A 121 -58.56 19.21 2.52
N ASN A 122 -59.39 19.82 1.67
CA ASN A 122 -60.72 20.32 2.03
C ASN A 122 -60.69 21.20 3.29
N LYS A 123 -59.85 22.23 3.31
CA LYS A 123 -59.60 23.09 4.50
C LYS A 123 -59.29 22.28 5.77
N ALA A 124 -58.37 21.33 5.62
CA ALA A 124 -57.92 20.44 6.69
C ALA A 124 -59.02 19.53 7.29
N ASN A 125 -60.06 19.20 6.52
CA ASN A 125 -60.97 18.10 6.91
C ASN A 125 -60.26 16.74 6.83
N THR A 126 -59.34 16.62 5.87
CA THR A 126 -58.46 15.47 5.72
C THR A 126 -57.04 15.92 5.35
N MET A 127 -56.13 14.96 5.21
CA MET A 127 -54.72 15.19 4.89
C MET A 127 -54.17 14.19 3.87
N CYS A 128 -53.25 14.67 3.06
CA CYS A 128 -52.34 13.90 2.22
C CYS A 128 -51.00 13.78 2.95
N LEU A 129 -50.89 12.78 3.82
CA LEU A 129 -49.66 12.50 4.59
C LEU A 129 -48.60 11.75 3.77
N GLY A 130 -49.03 11.06 2.71
CA GLY A 130 -48.13 10.48 1.69
C GLY A 130 -47.51 11.53 0.77
N GLY A 131 -47.94 12.79 0.90
CA GLY A 131 -47.42 13.92 0.15
C GLY A 131 -47.89 13.99 -1.30
N ALA A 132 -47.79 15.20 -1.86
CA ALA A 132 -48.11 15.45 -3.24
C ALA A 132 -47.23 14.59 -4.15
N GLN A 133 -47.85 13.85 -5.07
CA GLN A 133 -47.18 13.05 -6.09
C GLN A 133 -46.86 13.93 -7.29
N ASN A 134 -45.73 13.69 -7.94
CA ASN A 134 -45.25 14.46 -9.07
C ASN A 134 -44.33 13.58 -9.92
N PRO A 135 -44.26 13.74 -11.26
CA PRO A 135 -43.29 13.02 -12.07
C PRO A 135 -41.85 13.20 -11.58
N SER A 136 -41.01 12.18 -11.74
CA SER A 136 -39.57 12.27 -11.43
C SER A 136 -38.88 13.22 -12.41
N VAL A 137 -37.83 13.91 -11.95
CA VAL A 137 -36.98 14.69 -12.84
C VAL A 137 -36.18 13.76 -13.74
N SER A 138 -36.26 13.99 -15.04
CA SER A 138 -35.37 13.37 -16.03
C SER A 138 -34.47 14.45 -16.59
N VAL A 139 -33.17 14.36 -16.29
CA VAL A 139 -32.13 15.15 -16.97
C VAL A 139 -31.62 14.29 -18.12
N THR A 140 -31.54 14.82 -19.35
CA THR A 140 -30.94 14.07 -20.45
C THR A 140 -29.42 14.04 -20.27
N ALA A 141 -28.75 12.97 -20.73
CA ALA A 141 -27.28 12.88 -20.68
C ALA A 141 -26.55 14.00 -21.43
N GLU A 142 -27.27 14.70 -22.33
CA GLU A 142 -26.78 15.86 -23.10
C GLU A 142 -26.77 17.16 -22.27
N GLU A 143 -27.50 17.21 -21.15
CA GLU A 143 -27.55 18.34 -20.21
C GLU A 143 -26.65 18.15 -18.98
N GLU A 144 -26.16 16.94 -18.71
CA GLU A 144 -25.10 16.73 -17.72
C GLU A 144 -23.75 17.19 -18.28
N GLY A 145 -23.20 18.26 -17.71
CA GLY A 145 -21.87 18.76 -18.05
C GLY A 145 -20.76 17.74 -17.76
N THR A 146 -19.55 18.08 -18.19
CA THR A 146 -18.35 17.31 -17.83
C THR A 146 -17.86 17.65 -16.43
N TYR A 147 -17.11 16.73 -15.84
CA TYR A 147 -16.55 16.85 -14.50
C TYR A 147 -15.03 17.05 -14.57
N THR A 148 -14.50 17.63 -13.50
CA THR A 148 -13.07 17.69 -13.24
C THR A 148 -12.70 16.65 -12.19
N VAL A 149 -11.71 15.82 -12.49
CA VAL A 149 -11.17 14.80 -11.58
C VAL A 149 -9.78 15.23 -11.13
N ASP A 150 -9.63 15.46 -9.82
CA ASP A 150 -8.32 15.71 -9.21
C ASP A 150 -7.66 14.41 -8.78
N LEU A 151 -6.45 14.16 -9.29
CA LEU A 151 -5.65 12.99 -8.97
C LEU A 151 -4.63 13.31 -7.88
N PHE A 152 -4.36 12.33 -7.02
CA PHE A 152 -3.21 12.32 -6.13
C PHE A 152 -2.65 10.91 -5.98
N LEU A 153 -1.38 10.70 -6.35
CA LEU A 153 -0.66 9.44 -6.16
C LEU A 153 0.47 9.62 -5.15
N SER A 154 0.54 8.72 -4.17
CA SER A 154 1.52 8.76 -3.09
C SER A 154 2.09 7.39 -2.72
N TYR A 155 3.25 7.36 -2.10
CA TYR A 155 3.80 6.18 -1.42
C TYR A 155 3.03 5.90 -0.12
N SER A 156 3.26 4.74 0.52
CA SER A 156 2.57 4.36 1.76
C SER A 156 2.78 5.33 2.93
N ASP A 157 3.92 6.01 2.96
CA ASP A 157 4.29 7.05 3.92
C ASP A 157 3.67 8.43 3.60
N GLY A 158 2.99 8.57 2.46
CA GLY A 158 2.34 9.80 2.02
C GLY A 158 3.21 10.68 1.13
N ASP A 159 4.46 10.30 0.85
CA ASP A 159 5.31 11.06 -0.07
C ASP A 159 4.71 11.03 -1.49
N PRO A 160 4.74 12.17 -2.22
CA PRO A 160 4.18 12.23 -3.56
C PRO A 160 5.00 11.41 -4.55
N VAL A 161 4.32 10.71 -5.45
CA VAL A 161 4.92 10.09 -6.64
C VAL A 161 5.10 11.16 -7.71
N GLN A 162 6.31 11.41 -8.16
CA GLN A 162 6.61 12.56 -9.01
C GLN A 162 6.63 12.19 -10.48
N GLY A 163 5.95 12.99 -11.32
CA GLY A 163 6.09 12.87 -12.78
C GLY A 163 5.50 11.61 -13.42
N ALA A 164 4.88 10.72 -12.64
CA ALA A 164 4.31 9.49 -13.19
C ALA A 164 3.25 9.80 -14.25
N SER A 165 3.30 9.07 -15.37
CA SER A 165 2.24 9.14 -16.38
C SER A 165 0.93 8.62 -15.80
N TYR A 166 -0.19 9.04 -16.38
CA TYR A 166 -1.48 8.44 -16.12
C TYR A 166 -2.28 8.29 -17.41
N THR A 167 -3.17 7.30 -17.42
CA THR A 167 -4.18 7.09 -18.45
C THR A 167 -5.51 6.88 -17.73
N LEU A 168 -6.44 7.81 -17.89
CA LEU A 168 -7.81 7.72 -17.35
C LEU A 168 -8.76 7.35 -18.48
N THR A 169 -9.62 6.36 -18.27
CA THR A 169 -10.66 5.96 -19.22
C THR A 169 -12.03 6.10 -18.57
N ASP A 170 -12.90 6.94 -19.13
CA ASP A 170 -14.25 7.17 -18.59
C ASP A 170 -15.28 6.12 -19.04
N GLN A 171 -16.52 6.18 -18.53
CA GLN A 171 -17.59 5.23 -18.88
C GLN A 171 -18.01 5.26 -20.35
N THR A 172 -17.65 6.31 -21.10
CA THR A 172 -17.90 6.39 -22.54
C THR A 172 -16.79 5.74 -23.36
N GLY A 173 -15.66 5.41 -22.71
CA GLY A 173 -14.45 4.92 -23.35
C GLY A 173 -13.51 6.04 -23.80
N ALA A 174 -13.76 7.30 -23.44
CA ALA A 174 -12.85 8.40 -23.73
C ALA A 174 -11.60 8.27 -22.86
N VAL A 175 -10.43 8.49 -23.48
CA VAL A 175 -9.11 8.33 -22.86
C VAL A 175 -8.46 9.69 -22.63
N PHE A 176 -7.93 9.88 -21.42
CA PHE A 176 -7.25 11.09 -20.98
C PHE A 176 -5.86 10.74 -20.45
N ASP A 177 -4.83 11.07 -21.25
CA ASP A 177 -3.43 10.85 -20.90
C ASP A 177 -2.79 12.11 -20.33
N GLY A 178 -1.83 11.93 -19.43
CA GLY A 178 -1.02 13.02 -18.92
C GLY A 178 0.07 12.56 -17.96
N GLY A 179 0.62 13.51 -17.21
CA GLY A 179 1.63 13.26 -16.19
C GLY A 179 1.30 14.00 -14.90
N LEU A 180 1.64 13.37 -13.77
CA LEU A 180 1.53 14.01 -12.46
C LEU A 180 2.60 15.10 -12.30
N GLY A 181 2.27 16.15 -11.55
CA GLY A 181 3.26 17.13 -11.10
C GLY A 181 4.24 16.56 -10.09
N GLN A 182 5.21 17.37 -9.65
CA GLN A 182 6.17 16.99 -8.59
C GLN A 182 5.52 16.79 -7.22
N ASN A 183 4.29 17.27 -7.03
CA ASN A 183 3.48 17.04 -5.83
C ASN A 183 2.59 15.78 -5.96
N GLY A 184 2.77 14.97 -7.00
CA GLY A 184 1.99 13.77 -7.28
C GLY A 184 0.54 14.04 -7.63
N ARG A 185 0.22 15.25 -8.10
CA ARG A 185 -1.15 15.67 -8.43
C ARG A 185 -1.30 16.02 -9.90
N ALA A 186 -2.50 15.82 -10.42
CA ALA A 186 -2.96 16.32 -11.71
C ALA A 186 -4.47 16.64 -11.62
N SER A 187 -4.98 17.45 -12.54
CA SER A 187 -6.41 17.77 -12.63
C SER A 187 -6.85 17.57 -14.08
N ILE A 188 -7.91 16.79 -14.27
CA ILE A 188 -8.39 16.37 -15.59
C ILE A 188 -9.81 16.90 -15.75
N SER A 189 -9.99 17.84 -16.67
CA SER A 189 -11.31 18.37 -17.01
C SER A 189 -11.87 17.65 -18.25
N GLY A 190 -13.19 17.59 -18.36
CA GLY A 190 -13.85 17.00 -19.53
C GLY A 190 -14.30 15.55 -19.35
N VAL A 191 -14.19 14.99 -18.14
CA VAL A 191 -14.56 13.60 -17.85
C VAL A 191 -16.08 13.49 -17.79
N ALA A 192 -16.67 12.55 -18.54
CA ALA A 192 -18.12 12.39 -18.54
C ALA A 192 -18.66 11.87 -17.17
N PRO A 193 -19.95 12.09 -16.83
CA PRO A 193 -20.57 11.57 -15.61
C PRO A 193 -20.58 10.04 -15.55
N GLY A 194 -20.00 9.46 -14.49
CA GLY A 194 -20.08 8.02 -14.23
C GLY A 194 -18.79 7.43 -13.68
N GLU A 195 -18.59 6.16 -13.97
CA GLU A 195 -17.42 5.39 -13.56
C GLU A 195 -16.24 5.59 -14.52
N PHE A 196 -15.06 5.88 -13.98
CA PHE A 196 -13.81 5.87 -14.73
C PHE A 196 -12.80 4.89 -14.12
N THR A 197 -11.86 4.43 -14.92
CA THR A 197 -10.65 3.69 -14.50
C THR A 197 -9.42 4.57 -14.70
N ILE A 198 -8.37 4.30 -13.92
CA ILE A 198 -7.11 4.99 -14.06
C ILE A 198 -5.93 4.03 -13.89
N GLU A 199 -4.95 4.18 -14.76
CA GLU A 199 -3.67 3.50 -14.73
C GLU A 199 -2.56 4.54 -14.59
N TYR A 200 -1.49 4.17 -13.88
CA TYR A 200 -0.35 5.05 -13.59
C TYR A 200 0.94 4.42 -14.09
N GLY A 201 1.90 5.25 -14.49
CA GLY A 201 3.30 4.87 -14.69
C GLY A 201 4.12 4.92 -13.40
N GLU A 202 5.43 4.74 -13.54
CA GLU A 202 6.39 4.85 -12.42
C GLU A 202 6.74 6.30 -12.09
N ASP A 203 7.27 6.50 -10.89
CA ASP A 203 7.90 7.75 -10.49
C ASP A 203 9.09 8.07 -11.39
N THR A 204 9.23 9.31 -11.85
CA THR A 204 10.30 9.71 -12.78
C THR A 204 11.62 10.02 -12.10
N ARG A 205 11.67 10.08 -10.77
CA ARG A 205 12.91 10.27 -10.01
C ARG A 205 13.83 9.06 -10.17
N GLU A 206 15.13 9.33 -10.04
CA GLU A 206 16.11 8.27 -9.84
C GLU A 206 15.81 7.51 -8.53
N PHE A 207 15.91 6.18 -8.59
CA PHE A 207 15.61 5.35 -7.44
C PHE A 207 16.54 5.66 -6.28
N THR A 208 15.98 5.92 -5.10
CA THR A 208 16.70 6.21 -3.86
C THR A 208 16.13 5.35 -2.72
N PRO A 209 16.93 4.51 -2.06
CA PRO A 209 16.50 3.73 -0.91
C PRO A 209 15.99 4.58 0.26
N ASN A 210 15.00 4.08 0.99
CA ASN A 210 14.35 4.79 2.09
C ASN A 210 15.27 4.98 3.31
N ASN A 211 16.20 4.05 3.52
CA ASN A 211 17.13 4.09 4.65
C ASN A 211 18.56 4.21 4.11
N PRO A 212 19.30 5.28 4.46
CA PRO A 212 20.72 5.36 4.16
C PRO A 212 21.50 4.36 5.02
N ASP A 213 22.63 3.88 4.51
CA ASP A 213 23.44 2.91 5.25
C ASP A 213 24.04 3.49 6.52
N LYS A 214 24.16 2.63 7.54
CA LYS A 214 24.80 2.99 8.80
C LYS A 214 26.31 2.90 8.68
N LYS A 215 26.98 4.01 8.99
CA LYS A 215 28.43 4.03 9.15
C LYS A 215 28.85 3.13 10.30
N ASN A 216 29.90 2.35 10.09
CA ASN A 216 30.45 1.49 11.11
C ASN A 216 31.32 2.31 12.10
N PRO A 217 30.95 2.38 13.40
CA PRO A 217 31.72 3.14 14.38
C PRO A 217 33.10 2.54 14.69
N ASN A 218 33.31 1.26 14.38
CA ASN A 218 34.57 0.54 14.63
C ASN A 218 35.48 0.50 13.40
N TYR A 219 35.10 1.17 12.31
CA TYR A 219 35.89 1.17 11.08
C TYR A 219 37.26 1.81 11.31
N ASN A 220 38.32 1.04 11.06
CA ASN A 220 39.71 1.48 11.13
C ASN A 220 40.56 0.78 10.06
N GLN A 221 40.66 1.43 8.90
CA GLN A 221 41.49 0.96 7.78
C GLN A 221 42.99 0.82 8.09
N ASN A 222 43.46 1.43 9.18
CA ASN A 222 44.86 1.39 9.60
C ASN A 222 45.11 0.35 10.71
N ALA A 223 44.11 -0.49 11.04
CA ALA A 223 44.26 -1.51 12.05
C ALA A 223 45.34 -2.51 11.64
N THR A 224 46.34 -2.68 12.51
CA THR A 224 47.39 -3.68 12.33
C THR A 224 46.89 -5.05 12.79
N ALA A 225 47.52 -6.14 12.32
CA ALA A 225 47.25 -7.48 12.81
C ALA A 225 47.31 -7.57 14.34
N GLN A 226 48.29 -6.88 14.95
CA GLN A 226 48.43 -6.83 16.40
C GLN A 226 47.23 -6.17 17.09
N MET A 227 46.72 -5.06 16.55
CA MET A 227 45.54 -4.38 17.09
C MET A 227 44.30 -5.29 17.04
N ILE A 228 44.11 -6.01 15.93
CA ILE A 228 42.99 -6.95 15.75
C ILE A 228 43.13 -8.14 16.72
N ILE A 229 44.33 -8.68 16.89
CA ILE A 229 44.63 -9.75 17.84
C ILE A 229 44.32 -9.29 19.27
N ASP A 230 44.77 -8.10 19.67
CA ASP A 230 44.54 -7.58 21.01
C ASP A 230 43.07 -7.24 21.26
N GLU A 231 42.34 -6.79 20.23
CA GLU A 231 40.89 -6.58 20.30
C GLU A 231 40.13 -7.90 20.41
N THR A 232 40.61 -8.97 19.76
CA THR A 232 40.06 -10.32 19.87
C THR A 232 40.19 -10.87 21.30
N LYS A 233 41.26 -10.51 22.01
CA LYS A 233 41.48 -10.91 23.42
C LYS A 233 40.49 -10.29 24.40
N ARG A 234 39.87 -9.14 24.08
CA ARG A 234 38.95 -8.39 24.96
C ARG A 234 39.47 -8.17 26.40
N GLY A 235 40.79 -8.05 26.58
CA GLY A 235 41.42 -7.86 27.90
C GLY A 235 41.68 -9.16 28.68
N GLU A 236 41.47 -10.33 28.08
CA GLU A 236 41.81 -11.65 28.62
C GLU A 236 43.12 -12.18 28.02
N THR A 237 43.68 -13.26 28.59
CA THR A 237 44.79 -13.98 27.96
C THR A 237 44.31 -14.69 26.71
N GLY A 238 44.97 -14.45 25.57
CA GLY A 238 44.64 -15.16 24.34
C GLY A 238 44.77 -16.67 24.55
N PHE A 239 43.94 -17.48 23.89
CA PHE A 239 44.01 -18.95 24.07
C PHE A 239 45.38 -19.51 23.65
N TRP A 240 46.05 -18.84 22.70
CA TRP A 240 47.42 -19.13 22.27
C TRP A 240 48.47 -18.77 23.33
N GLU A 241 48.13 -17.97 24.35
CA GLU A 241 49.01 -17.51 25.44
C GLU A 241 48.83 -18.31 26.74
N ASN A 242 47.80 -19.17 26.84
CA ASN A 242 47.65 -20.06 27.98
C ASN A 242 48.84 -21.04 28.05
N PRO A 243 49.42 -21.28 29.23
CA PRO A 243 50.73 -21.92 29.33
C PRO A 243 50.67 -23.42 28.99
N TRP A 244 51.04 -23.76 27.76
CA TRP A 244 51.42 -25.09 27.27
C TRP A 244 52.68 -25.67 27.96
N LYS A 245 53.00 -25.26 29.19
CA LYS A 245 54.19 -25.71 29.91
C LYS A 245 53.89 -26.92 30.79
N LYS A 246 54.51 -28.04 30.38
CA LYS A 246 54.66 -29.36 31.02
C LYS A 246 53.62 -30.40 30.61
N MET A 247 53.92 -31.15 29.55
CA MET A 247 54.14 -32.60 29.69
C MET A 247 54.86 -33.14 28.46
N ALA A 248 56.10 -33.55 28.68
CA ALA A 248 56.85 -34.38 27.76
C ALA A 248 56.18 -35.76 27.67
N GLY A 249 55.99 -36.26 26.44
CA GLY A 249 55.75 -37.67 26.15
C GLY A 249 54.34 -38.00 25.64
N GLY A 250 54.25 -38.33 24.35
CA GLY A 250 53.14 -39.09 23.79
C GLY A 250 52.42 -38.41 22.62
N THR A 251 52.81 -38.77 21.40
CA THR A 251 52.28 -38.32 20.10
C THR A 251 50.86 -38.83 19.77
N SER A 252 49.92 -38.84 20.73
CA SER A 252 48.54 -39.32 20.48
C SER A 252 47.41 -38.47 21.08
N TRP A 253 47.69 -37.58 22.04
CA TRP A 253 46.63 -36.78 22.69
C TRP A 253 46.41 -35.43 22.00
N VAL A 254 47.40 -34.94 21.26
CA VAL A 254 47.32 -33.65 20.55
C VAL A 254 46.20 -33.66 19.51
N TRP A 255 45.94 -34.81 18.86
CA TRP A 255 44.83 -34.95 17.91
C TRP A 255 43.44 -34.94 18.55
N GLY A 256 43.29 -35.44 19.79
CA GLY A 256 42.01 -35.48 20.50
C GLY A 256 41.63 -34.17 21.18
N VAL A 257 42.61 -33.32 21.48
CA VAL A 257 42.42 -31.98 22.09
C VAL A 257 42.32 -30.91 21.00
N ILE A 258 43.09 -31.02 19.90
CA ILE A 258 42.98 -30.15 18.73
C ILE A 258 41.62 -30.29 18.02
N LEU A 259 40.98 -31.47 18.05
CA LEU A 259 39.63 -31.68 17.46
C LEU A 259 38.47 -31.64 18.47
N GLY A 260 38.76 -31.59 19.77
CA GLY A 260 37.77 -31.91 20.82
C GLY A 260 37.67 -30.92 21.97
N ASP A 261 38.73 -30.14 22.24
CA ASP A 261 38.78 -29.15 23.33
C ASP A 261 39.00 -27.72 22.79
N PHE A 262 39.39 -27.58 21.51
CA PHE A 262 39.10 -26.37 20.76
C PHE A 262 37.64 -26.47 20.30
N ASN A 263 36.83 -25.53 20.77
CA ASN A 263 35.53 -25.27 20.18
C ASN A 263 35.80 -24.75 18.74
N ASP A 264 35.99 -25.68 17.80
CA ASP A 264 36.83 -25.54 16.59
C ASP A 264 36.40 -24.52 15.54
N ASP A 265 35.28 -23.81 15.76
CA ASP A 265 34.84 -22.72 14.90
C ASP A 265 35.05 -21.34 15.53
N ALA A 266 35.16 -21.24 16.87
CA ALA A 266 35.07 -19.94 17.56
C ALA A 266 36.25 -18.99 17.31
N THR A 267 37.46 -19.50 17.08
CA THR A 267 38.69 -18.67 16.96
C THR A 267 38.87 -18.09 15.57
N VAL A 268 38.64 -18.90 14.53
CA VAL A 268 38.60 -18.42 13.14
C VAL A 268 37.40 -17.51 12.93
N GLU A 269 36.23 -17.85 13.48
CA GLU A 269 35.05 -16.98 13.48
C GLU A 269 35.32 -15.65 14.19
N GLN A 270 36.04 -15.63 15.31
CA GLN A 270 36.38 -14.41 16.06
C GLN A 270 37.37 -13.53 15.31
N ILE A 271 38.41 -14.13 14.69
CA ILE A 271 39.37 -13.40 13.86
C ILE A 271 38.64 -12.78 12.66
N LEU A 272 37.85 -13.57 11.95
CA LEU A 272 37.05 -13.08 10.82
C LEU A 272 36.07 -12.00 11.29
N ALA A 273 35.26 -12.24 12.33
CA ALA A 273 34.28 -11.27 12.81
C ALA A 273 34.91 -9.96 13.27
N SER A 274 36.05 -10.01 13.97
CA SER A 274 36.77 -8.81 14.42
C SER A 274 37.33 -8.05 13.22
N THR A 275 37.99 -8.72 12.28
CA THR A 275 38.50 -8.09 11.06
C THR A 275 37.37 -7.46 10.24
N VAL A 276 36.24 -8.14 10.09
CA VAL A 276 35.07 -7.63 9.38
C VAL A 276 34.51 -6.37 10.04
N ILE A 277 34.37 -6.39 11.37
CA ILE A 277 33.92 -5.23 12.15
C ILE A 277 34.92 -4.07 12.05
N THR A 278 36.20 -4.33 11.83
CA THR A 278 37.22 -3.28 11.77
C THR A 278 37.42 -2.74 10.34
N MET A 279 37.30 -3.57 9.31
CA MET A 279 37.67 -3.21 7.94
C MET A 279 36.51 -2.75 7.05
N LEU A 280 35.25 -2.96 7.45
CA LEU A 280 34.12 -2.48 6.66
C LEU A 280 33.69 -1.07 7.05
N PRO A 281 33.64 -0.10 6.11
CA PRO A 281 33.20 1.28 6.41
C PRO A 281 31.71 1.37 6.74
N VAL A 282 30.94 0.41 6.26
CA VAL A 282 29.48 0.32 6.40
C VAL A 282 29.14 -1.09 6.88
N VAL A 283 28.42 -1.17 7.98
CA VAL A 283 27.87 -2.42 8.51
C VAL A 283 26.42 -2.12 8.89
N ASP A 284 25.47 -2.57 8.08
CA ASP A 284 24.06 -2.27 8.31
C ASP A 284 23.54 -2.96 9.58
N GLN A 285 23.85 -4.26 9.73
CA GLN A 285 23.45 -5.07 10.89
C GLN A 285 24.53 -6.09 11.30
N ALA A 286 24.55 -6.47 12.57
CA ALA A 286 25.37 -7.57 13.07
C ALA A 286 25.08 -8.91 12.34
N ALA A 287 23.92 -9.03 11.70
CA ALA A 287 23.58 -10.16 10.85
C ALA A 287 24.45 -10.22 9.58
N ASP A 288 24.81 -9.08 8.97
CA ASP A 288 25.61 -9.06 7.75
C ASP A 288 27.07 -9.48 8.03
N VAL A 289 27.60 -9.10 9.20
CA VAL A 289 28.90 -9.59 9.68
C VAL A 289 28.88 -11.11 9.82
N ARG A 290 27.85 -11.66 10.48
CA ARG A 290 27.71 -13.10 10.67
C ARG A 290 27.54 -13.85 9.36
N ASP A 291 26.71 -13.35 8.46
CA ASP A 291 26.50 -13.94 7.13
C ASP A 291 27.83 -13.98 6.37
N MET A 292 28.66 -12.93 6.45
CA MET A 292 29.93 -12.89 5.73
C MET A 292 30.95 -13.87 6.33
N VAL A 293 31.09 -13.86 7.66
CA VAL A 293 31.94 -14.82 8.39
C VAL A 293 31.54 -16.25 8.04
N ALA A 294 30.24 -16.58 8.12
CA ALA A 294 29.74 -17.91 7.83
C ALA A 294 30.02 -18.34 6.38
N ASN A 295 29.75 -17.47 5.40
CA ASN A 295 30.02 -17.79 3.99
C ASN A 295 31.52 -17.96 3.73
N THR A 296 32.39 -17.14 4.34
CA THR A 296 33.84 -17.29 4.22
C THR A 296 34.34 -18.58 4.89
N MET A 297 33.81 -18.93 6.07
CA MET A 297 34.13 -20.18 6.76
C MET A 297 33.75 -21.40 5.93
N THR A 298 32.57 -21.40 5.30
CA THR A 298 32.15 -22.46 4.38
C THR A 298 33.17 -22.66 3.25
N LEU A 299 33.72 -21.58 2.71
CA LEU A 299 34.68 -21.62 1.60
C LEU A 299 36.11 -22.05 2.01
N LEU A 300 36.39 -22.28 3.30
CA LEU A 300 37.67 -22.87 3.73
C LEU A 300 37.81 -24.33 3.29
N SER A 301 36.70 -25.03 3.04
CA SER A 301 36.71 -26.37 2.46
C SER A 301 36.83 -26.31 0.94
N GLU A 302 37.75 -27.08 0.36
CA GLU A 302 37.91 -27.21 -1.09
C GLU A 302 36.63 -27.68 -1.79
N GLU A 303 35.94 -28.68 -1.22
CA GLU A 303 34.67 -29.19 -1.76
C GLU A 303 33.58 -28.11 -1.83
N GLU A 304 33.55 -27.23 -0.83
CA GLU A 304 32.56 -26.15 -0.78
C GLU A 304 32.90 -25.01 -1.75
N ARG A 305 34.17 -24.83 -2.13
CA ARG A 305 34.56 -23.84 -3.16
C ARG A 305 34.13 -24.24 -4.56
N ASP A 306 33.93 -25.52 -4.83
CA ASP A 306 33.46 -26.00 -6.13
C ASP A 306 31.96 -25.79 -6.34
N LYS A 307 31.20 -25.51 -5.27
CA LYS A 307 29.76 -25.34 -5.26
C LYS A 307 29.35 -23.88 -5.60
N PRO A 308 28.72 -23.60 -6.76
CA PRO A 308 28.34 -22.24 -7.16
C PRO A 308 27.40 -21.55 -6.16
N GLU A 309 26.54 -22.31 -5.49
CA GLU A 309 25.59 -21.81 -4.48
C GLU A 309 26.27 -21.09 -3.30
N ASN A 310 27.48 -21.50 -2.94
CA ASN A 310 28.24 -20.87 -1.86
C ASN A 310 28.79 -19.51 -2.29
N TRP A 311 29.19 -19.37 -3.55
CA TRP A 311 29.60 -18.08 -4.12
C TRP A 311 28.41 -17.14 -4.35
N LEU A 312 27.24 -17.69 -4.71
CA LEU A 312 25.98 -16.93 -4.74
C LEU A 312 25.57 -16.43 -3.34
N ALA A 313 25.74 -17.25 -2.30
CA ALA A 313 25.47 -16.85 -0.92
C ALA A 313 26.44 -15.77 -0.42
N LEU A 314 27.73 -15.90 -0.74
CA LEU A 314 28.74 -14.89 -0.42
C LEU A 314 28.46 -13.57 -1.17
N SER A 315 28.21 -13.61 -2.48
CA SER A 315 27.91 -12.42 -3.28
C SER A 315 26.68 -11.67 -2.77
N LEU A 316 25.58 -12.37 -2.43
CA LEU A 316 24.41 -11.79 -1.76
C LEU A 316 24.75 -11.02 -0.49
N THR A 317 25.70 -11.53 0.28
CA THR A 317 26.13 -10.91 1.53
C THR A 317 26.96 -9.66 1.26
N LEU A 318 27.92 -9.77 0.33
CA LEU A 318 28.81 -8.68 -0.06
C LEU A 318 28.08 -7.53 -0.76
N ILE A 319 27.05 -7.81 -1.57
CA ILE A 319 26.19 -6.78 -2.16
C ILE A 319 25.62 -5.89 -1.05
N GLY A 320 25.19 -6.46 0.08
CA GLY A 320 24.67 -5.70 1.21
C GLY A 320 25.68 -4.76 1.87
N CYS A 321 26.97 -4.97 1.66
CA CYS A 321 28.05 -4.13 2.18
C CYS A 321 28.43 -2.98 1.24
N ILE A 322 27.86 -2.94 0.02
CA ILE A 322 28.09 -1.86 -0.94
C ILE A 322 27.27 -0.63 -0.53
N PRO A 323 27.90 0.55 -0.35
CA PRO A 323 27.19 1.76 0.07
C PRO A 323 26.04 2.19 -0.86
N VAL A 324 25.12 2.94 -0.28
CA VAL A 324 23.91 3.56 -0.84
C VAL A 324 22.84 2.57 -1.27
N PHE A 325 23.17 1.58 -2.09
CA PHE A 325 22.19 0.71 -2.76
C PHE A 325 22.27 -0.75 -2.34
N GLY A 326 23.35 -1.18 -1.69
CA GLY A 326 23.63 -2.59 -1.42
C GLY A 326 22.52 -3.33 -0.69
N SER A 327 21.99 -2.72 0.37
CA SER A 327 20.89 -3.28 1.16
C SER A 327 19.60 -3.48 0.33
N ALA A 328 19.27 -2.52 -0.55
CA ALA A 328 18.10 -2.61 -1.42
C ALA A 328 18.30 -3.72 -2.48
N VAL A 329 19.45 -3.74 -3.15
CA VAL A 329 19.78 -4.77 -4.15
C VAL A 329 19.81 -6.15 -3.53
N LYS A 330 20.47 -6.33 -2.37
CA LYS A 330 20.47 -7.59 -1.59
C LYS A 330 19.05 -8.06 -1.27
N GLY A 331 18.20 -7.15 -0.80
CA GLY A 331 16.79 -7.44 -0.50
C GLY A 331 16.05 -7.97 -1.72
N THR A 332 16.24 -7.33 -2.87
CA THR A 332 15.61 -7.71 -4.14
C THR A 332 16.16 -9.03 -4.70
N CYS A 333 17.47 -9.27 -4.63
CA CYS A 333 18.09 -10.56 -4.96
C CYS A 333 17.51 -11.71 -4.12
N LYS A 334 17.36 -11.51 -2.80
CA LYS A 334 16.76 -12.52 -1.91
C LYS A 334 15.34 -12.90 -2.34
N VAL A 335 14.54 -11.94 -2.79
CA VAL A 335 13.18 -12.19 -3.27
C VAL A 335 13.19 -12.89 -4.62
N ALA A 336 14.04 -12.42 -5.55
CA ALA A 336 14.18 -13.04 -6.86
C ALA A 336 14.56 -14.53 -6.75
N LEU A 337 15.38 -14.90 -5.75
CA LEU A 337 15.82 -16.26 -5.47
C LEU A 337 14.84 -17.13 -4.65
N LYS A 338 14.12 -16.55 -3.67
CA LYS A 338 13.21 -17.31 -2.77
C LYS A 338 12.04 -17.99 -3.47
N SER A 339 11.75 -17.63 -4.71
CA SER A 339 10.57 -18.13 -5.41
C SER A 339 10.96 -19.19 -6.44
N GLY A 340 10.87 -20.46 -6.04
CA GLY A 340 10.65 -21.60 -6.96
C GLY A 340 9.29 -21.56 -7.68
N LYS A 341 8.55 -20.45 -7.56
CA LYS A 341 7.39 -20.05 -8.38
C LYS A 341 7.81 -18.77 -9.11
N ALA A 342 7.54 -18.63 -10.40
CA ALA A 342 7.99 -17.46 -11.16
C ALA A 342 7.59 -16.14 -10.46
N THR A 343 8.56 -15.42 -9.87
CA THR A 343 8.35 -14.05 -9.41
C THR A 343 7.94 -13.23 -10.62
N SER A 344 6.77 -12.57 -10.55
CA SER A 344 6.34 -11.67 -11.62
C SER A 344 7.15 -10.38 -11.58
N LYS A 345 7.28 -9.74 -12.74
CA LYS A 345 7.85 -8.40 -12.86
C LYS A 345 7.21 -7.42 -11.88
N ASP A 346 5.87 -7.39 -11.82
CA ASP A 346 5.14 -6.48 -10.93
C ASP A 346 5.44 -6.72 -9.44
N ASP A 347 5.56 -7.98 -9.01
CA ASP A 347 5.89 -8.33 -7.62
C ASP A 347 7.29 -7.87 -7.23
N LEU A 348 8.26 -8.04 -8.14
CA LEU A 348 9.63 -7.58 -7.95
C LEU A 348 9.69 -6.05 -7.80
N LEU A 349 9.03 -5.32 -8.71
CA LEU A 349 8.98 -3.87 -8.68
C LEU A 349 8.22 -3.35 -7.46
N ALA A 350 7.13 -4.01 -7.04
CA ALA A 350 6.39 -3.64 -5.84
C ALA A 350 7.22 -3.77 -4.55
N ILE A 351 8.18 -4.70 -4.52
CA ILE A 351 9.12 -4.83 -3.41
C ILE A 351 10.14 -3.70 -3.43
N MET A 352 10.68 -3.38 -4.61
CA MET A 352 11.58 -2.24 -4.78
C MET A 352 10.93 -0.92 -4.33
N ARG A 353 9.67 -0.66 -4.70
CA ARG A 353 8.91 0.52 -4.25
C ARG A 353 8.70 0.56 -2.73
N ALA A 354 8.73 -0.59 -2.06
CA ALA A 354 8.67 -0.64 -0.59
C ALA A 354 10.03 -0.34 0.06
N MET A 355 11.12 -0.51 -0.68
CA MET A 355 12.49 -0.28 -0.22
C MET A 355 13.00 1.13 -0.51
N GLY A 356 12.45 1.82 -1.53
CA GLY A 356 12.85 3.16 -1.93
C GLY A 356 11.83 3.88 -2.81
N LYS A 357 12.17 5.08 -3.24
CA LYS A 357 11.36 6.00 -4.06
C LYS A 357 12.03 6.25 -5.40
N GLY A 358 11.28 6.58 -6.44
CA GLY A 358 11.77 6.69 -7.83
C GLY A 358 11.45 5.46 -8.67
N ASP A 359 12.04 5.37 -9.87
CA ASP A 359 11.76 4.33 -10.86
C ASP A 359 12.51 3.00 -10.53
N PRO A 360 11.81 1.97 -10.04
CA PRO A 360 12.45 0.70 -9.70
C PRO A 360 12.90 -0.10 -10.93
N GLU A 361 12.19 0.00 -12.06
CA GLU A 361 12.51 -0.78 -13.25
C GLU A 361 13.74 -0.21 -13.92
N LYS A 362 13.79 1.11 -14.11
CA LYS A 362 14.95 1.81 -14.66
C LYS A 362 16.19 1.50 -13.83
N PHE A 363 16.09 1.59 -12.49
CA PHE A 363 17.19 1.27 -11.59
C PHE A 363 17.71 -0.16 -11.77
N LEU A 364 16.83 -1.17 -11.76
CA LEU A 364 17.26 -2.56 -11.90
C LEU A 364 17.88 -2.86 -13.27
N ARG A 365 17.42 -2.20 -14.34
CA ARG A 365 17.97 -2.35 -15.69
C ARG A 365 19.32 -1.66 -15.88
N THR A 366 19.63 -0.64 -15.09
CA THR A 366 20.89 0.11 -15.18
C THR A 366 21.96 -0.39 -14.20
N LEU A 367 21.67 -1.44 -13.41
CA LEU A 367 22.64 -2.08 -12.55
C LEU A 367 23.84 -2.60 -13.36
N ASN A 368 25.04 -2.20 -12.95
CA ASN A 368 26.28 -2.69 -13.53
C ASN A 368 26.82 -3.85 -12.69
N TRP A 369 26.35 -5.07 -12.97
CA TRP A 369 26.73 -6.28 -12.22
C TRP A 369 28.24 -6.55 -12.23
N VAL A 370 28.97 -6.11 -13.26
CA VAL A 370 30.45 -6.21 -13.31
C VAL A 370 31.09 -5.29 -12.28
N ASP A 371 30.58 -4.07 -12.13
CA ASP A 371 31.06 -3.15 -11.10
C ASP A 371 30.70 -3.63 -9.69
N TYR A 372 29.50 -4.18 -9.49
CA TYR A 372 29.12 -4.83 -8.24
C TYR A 372 30.03 -6.02 -7.90
N ALA A 373 30.39 -6.86 -8.89
CA ALA A 373 31.36 -7.94 -8.69
C ALA A 373 32.73 -7.42 -8.26
N LYS A 374 33.21 -6.35 -8.90
CA LYS A 374 34.48 -5.72 -8.57
C LYS A 374 34.48 -5.12 -7.17
N GLN A 375 33.44 -4.39 -6.80
CA GLN A 375 33.29 -3.82 -5.46
C GLN A 375 33.19 -4.91 -4.39
N ALA A 376 32.37 -5.95 -4.61
CA ALA A 376 32.26 -7.08 -3.71
C ALA A 376 33.60 -7.83 -3.53
N SER A 377 34.35 -8.01 -4.62
CA SER A 377 35.69 -8.63 -4.59
C SER A 377 36.66 -7.81 -3.76
N GLN A 378 36.68 -6.48 -3.95
CA GLN A 378 37.52 -5.59 -3.15
C GLN A 378 37.15 -5.67 -1.67
N ILE A 379 35.85 -5.65 -1.34
CA ILE A 379 35.35 -5.73 0.03
C ILE A 379 35.85 -6.99 0.73
N ILE A 380 35.74 -8.16 0.10
CA ILE A 380 36.18 -9.40 0.75
C ILE A 380 37.71 -9.50 0.79
N SER A 381 38.43 -9.00 -0.21
CA SER A 381 39.91 -8.94 -0.17
C SER A 381 40.42 -8.03 0.95
N ASP A 382 39.77 -6.88 1.17
CA ASP A 382 40.09 -5.96 2.27
C ASP A 382 39.85 -6.59 3.66
N VAL A 383 39.07 -7.68 3.73
CA VAL A 383 38.87 -8.49 4.95
C VAL A 383 39.86 -9.65 5.01
N LEU A 384 40.04 -10.40 3.91
CA LEU A 384 40.89 -11.60 3.88
C LEU A 384 42.37 -11.26 4.07
N GLN A 385 42.85 -10.17 3.47
CA GLN A 385 44.26 -9.77 3.58
C GLN A 385 44.68 -9.48 5.04
N PRO A 386 43.93 -8.69 5.83
CA PRO A 386 44.23 -8.54 7.25
C PRO A 386 44.05 -9.86 8.05
N CYS A 387 43.09 -10.71 7.70
CA CYS A 387 42.98 -12.05 8.32
C CYS A 387 44.24 -12.89 8.10
N ILE A 388 44.77 -12.92 6.87
CA ILE A 388 46.04 -13.58 6.52
C ILE A 388 47.19 -13.04 7.39
N GLN A 389 47.27 -11.72 7.55
CA GLN A 389 48.28 -11.09 8.41
C GLN A 389 48.13 -11.51 9.88
N VAL A 390 46.90 -11.51 10.41
CA VAL A 390 46.60 -11.94 11.78
C VAL A 390 47.01 -13.39 12.01
N VAL A 391 46.60 -14.32 11.15
CA VAL A 391 46.94 -15.74 11.34
C VAL A 391 48.44 -16.01 11.15
N THR A 392 49.12 -15.25 10.27
CA THR A 392 50.59 -15.35 10.10
C THR A 392 51.34 -14.84 11.34
N GLU A 393 50.85 -13.78 11.97
CA GLU A 393 51.43 -13.28 13.23
C GLU A 393 51.17 -14.29 14.38
N LEU A 394 49.98 -14.90 14.43
CA LEU A 394 49.68 -15.98 15.39
C LEU A 394 50.58 -17.21 15.17
N ALA A 395 50.85 -17.58 13.92
CA ALA A 395 51.84 -18.63 13.60
C ALA A 395 53.23 -18.27 14.14
N SER A 396 53.64 -17.01 13.94
CA SER A 396 54.92 -16.50 14.46
C SER A 396 54.99 -16.54 15.98
N TYR A 397 53.90 -16.22 16.69
CA TYR A 397 53.81 -16.37 18.14
C TYR A 397 53.91 -17.83 18.59
N ALA A 398 53.16 -18.73 17.94
CA ALA A 398 53.19 -20.17 18.24
C ALA A 398 54.60 -20.75 18.06
N ASN A 399 55.28 -20.41 16.96
CA ASN A 399 56.66 -20.82 16.69
C ASN A 399 57.64 -20.31 17.77
N ARG A 400 57.52 -19.03 18.19
CA ARG A 400 58.36 -18.46 19.27
C ARG A 400 58.16 -19.18 20.62
N MET A 401 57.00 -19.80 20.83
CA MET A 401 56.69 -20.57 22.03
C MET A 401 57.04 -22.06 21.92
N GLY A 402 57.54 -22.52 20.77
CA GLY A 402 57.87 -23.92 20.51
C GLY A 402 56.64 -24.81 20.22
N ALA A 403 55.53 -24.22 19.79
CA ALA A 403 54.29 -24.91 19.43
C ALA A 403 54.19 -25.11 17.91
N ASP A 404 55.06 -25.95 17.35
CA ASP A 404 55.23 -26.11 15.89
C ASP A 404 53.96 -26.57 15.17
N GLU A 405 53.18 -27.48 15.78
CA GLU A 405 51.92 -27.96 15.19
C GLU A 405 50.86 -26.85 15.09
N LEU A 406 50.77 -26.00 16.11
CA LEU A 406 49.86 -24.85 16.12
C LEU A 406 50.31 -23.78 15.10
N SER A 407 51.62 -23.55 14.97
CA SER A 407 52.17 -22.70 13.92
C SER A 407 51.80 -23.21 12.53
N ASN A 408 51.94 -24.52 12.28
CA ASN A 408 51.59 -25.14 11.00
C ASN A 408 50.09 -25.05 10.69
N TYR A 409 49.22 -25.16 11.70
CA TYR A 409 47.78 -24.95 11.53
C TYR A 409 47.48 -23.54 11.03
N PHE A 410 48.03 -22.51 11.68
CA PHE A 410 47.79 -21.12 11.28
C PHE A 410 48.35 -20.80 9.88
N LEU A 411 49.50 -21.37 9.51
CA LEU A 411 50.05 -21.23 8.16
C LEU A 411 49.13 -21.86 7.10
N LYS A 412 48.59 -23.06 7.36
CA LYS A 412 47.61 -23.68 6.44
C LYS A 412 46.34 -22.84 6.31
N LEU A 413 45.84 -22.29 7.42
CA LEU A 413 44.69 -21.39 7.38
C LEU A 413 44.99 -20.11 6.56
N ALA A 414 46.21 -19.57 6.67
CA ALA A 414 46.66 -18.46 5.84
C ALA A 414 46.69 -18.83 4.35
N ASP A 415 47.13 -20.05 4.02
CA ASP A 415 47.12 -20.57 2.65
C ASP A 415 45.69 -20.70 2.10
N GLU A 416 44.74 -21.22 2.90
CA GLU A 416 43.33 -21.30 2.49
C GLU A 416 42.71 -19.92 2.24
N PHE A 417 42.96 -18.93 3.12
CA PHE A 417 42.51 -17.56 2.87
C PHE A 417 43.14 -16.97 1.61
N ASN A 418 44.43 -17.22 1.35
CA ASN A 418 45.10 -16.79 0.13
C ASN A 418 44.51 -17.45 -1.13
N ILE A 419 44.10 -18.72 -1.05
CA ILE A 419 43.42 -19.41 -2.15
C ILE A 419 42.09 -18.72 -2.43
N ILE A 420 41.27 -18.49 -1.39
CA ILE A 420 39.97 -17.81 -1.52
C ILE A 420 40.16 -16.43 -2.16
N ASP A 421 41.08 -15.61 -1.63
CA ASP A 421 41.35 -14.26 -2.12
C ASP A 421 41.72 -14.23 -3.62
N LYS A 422 42.47 -15.23 -4.09
CA LYS A 422 42.85 -15.35 -5.52
C LYS A 422 41.67 -15.71 -6.42
N VAL A 423 40.75 -16.55 -5.96
CA VAL A 423 39.64 -17.05 -6.81
C VAL A 423 38.39 -16.18 -6.72
N VAL A 424 38.24 -15.40 -5.64
CA VAL A 424 37.12 -14.47 -5.39
C VAL A 424 36.76 -13.62 -6.62
N PRO A 425 37.69 -12.92 -7.30
CA PRO A 425 37.30 -12.02 -8.40
C PRO A 425 36.54 -12.71 -9.52
N ASN A 426 37.02 -13.89 -9.92
CA ASN A 426 36.39 -14.68 -10.98
C ASN A 426 35.06 -15.29 -10.50
N LYS A 427 35.06 -15.87 -9.29
CA LYS A 427 33.87 -16.53 -8.74
C LYS A 427 32.73 -15.57 -8.42
N LEU A 428 33.04 -14.37 -7.93
CA LEU A 428 32.03 -13.33 -7.74
C LEU A 428 31.54 -12.76 -9.07
N GLN A 429 32.39 -12.67 -10.10
CA GLN A 429 31.94 -12.30 -11.44
C GLN A 429 30.94 -13.32 -12.02
N GLU A 430 31.24 -14.61 -11.89
CA GLU A 430 30.32 -15.71 -12.26
C GLU A 430 28.98 -15.57 -11.52
N ALA A 431 29.02 -15.47 -10.19
CA ALA A 431 27.82 -15.33 -9.35
C ALA A 431 26.99 -14.07 -9.68
N MET A 432 27.63 -12.93 -9.95
CA MET A 432 26.95 -11.69 -10.33
C MET A 432 26.35 -11.75 -11.74
N SER A 433 26.95 -12.51 -12.66
CA SER A 433 26.36 -12.79 -13.97
C SER A 433 25.06 -13.59 -13.86
N GLU A 434 24.98 -14.53 -12.91
CA GLU A 434 23.73 -15.26 -12.67
C GLU A 434 22.61 -14.35 -12.17
N PHE A 435 22.94 -13.36 -11.32
CA PHE A 435 21.99 -12.31 -10.96
C PHE A 435 21.56 -11.49 -12.17
N ASP A 436 22.51 -11.02 -13.00
CA ASP A 436 22.19 -10.26 -14.21
C ASP A 436 21.19 -11.01 -15.10
N ASP A 437 21.44 -12.30 -15.37
CA ASP A 437 20.55 -13.14 -16.16
C ASP A 437 19.18 -13.34 -15.50
N LEU A 438 19.15 -13.51 -14.18
CA LEU A 438 17.91 -13.60 -13.41
C LEU A 438 17.06 -12.33 -13.55
N PHE A 439 17.67 -11.15 -13.38
CA PHE A 439 16.98 -9.87 -13.50
C PHE A 439 16.54 -9.60 -14.94
N LYS A 440 17.37 -9.86 -15.94
CA LYS A 440 16.98 -9.77 -17.36
C LYS A 440 15.77 -10.64 -17.67
N ARG A 441 15.74 -11.88 -17.15
CA ARG A 441 14.62 -12.81 -17.34
C ARG A 441 13.33 -12.31 -16.69
N ILE A 442 13.37 -11.83 -15.45
CA ILE A 442 12.18 -11.33 -14.75
C ILE A 442 11.69 -10.03 -15.40
N LEU A 443 12.58 -9.08 -15.65
CA LEU A 443 12.23 -7.78 -16.23
C LEU A 443 11.84 -7.88 -17.70
N GLY A 444 12.24 -8.95 -18.41
CA GLY A 444 11.83 -9.26 -19.77
C GLY A 444 10.45 -9.91 -19.89
N GLN A 445 9.78 -10.24 -18.78
CA GLN A 445 8.41 -10.76 -18.82
C GLN A 445 7.45 -9.73 -19.44
N ALA A 446 6.53 -10.21 -20.28
CA ALA A 446 5.49 -9.39 -20.91
C ALA A 446 4.34 -9.02 -19.95
N ASP A 447 4.45 -9.39 -18.68
CA ASP A 447 3.45 -9.10 -17.66
C ASP A 447 3.25 -7.59 -17.52
N HIS A 448 1.98 -7.19 -17.51
CA HIS A 448 1.64 -5.80 -17.27
C HIS A 448 1.97 -5.43 -15.81
N VAL A 449 2.57 -4.25 -15.63
CA VAL A 449 2.99 -3.73 -14.32
C VAL A 449 1.93 -2.78 -13.83
N TYR A 450 1.61 -2.86 -12.54
CA TYR A 450 0.57 -2.06 -11.91
C TYR A 450 1.17 -1.24 -10.78
N PRO A 451 1.64 -0.01 -11.08
CA PRO A 451 2.35 0.79 -10.11
C PRO A 451 1.48 1.25 -8.92
N ALA A 452 0.15 1.28 -9.04
CA ALA A 452 -0.78 1.65 -7.96
C ALA A 452 -1.57 0.45 -7.38
N LYS A 453 -1.98 0.54 -6.10
CA LYS A 453 -2.74 -0.49 -5.34
C LYS A 453 -4.22 -0.56 -5.66
N THR A 454 -4.74 0.33 -6.50
CA THR A 454 -6.16 0.34 -6.85
C THR A 454 -6.56 -0.98 -7.49
N LYS A 455 -7.74 -1.48 -7.15
CA LYS A 455 -8.31 -2.61 -7.88
C LYS A 455 -8.56 -2.15 -9.32
N HIS A 456 -7.78 -2.70 -10.25
CA HIS A 456 -8.02 -2.50 -11.68
C HIS A 456 -9.47 -2.85 -12.00
N ASN A 457 -10.11 -2.02 -12.84
CA ASN A 457 -11.51 -2.15 -13.24
C ASN A 457 -12.55 -1.99 -12.11
N THR A 458 -12.18 -1.44 -10.94
CA THR A 458 -13.21 -0.85 -10.06
C THR A 458 -13.43 0.60 -10.46
N GLY A 459 -14.62 0.88 -10.96
CA GLY A 459 -15.02 2.22 -11.35
C GLY A 459 -14.94 3.18 -10.18
N LYS A 460 -14.32 4.34 -10.41
CA LYS A 460 -14.38 5.50 -9.52
C LYS A 460 -15.38 6.50 -10.08
N SER A 461 -16.12 7.18 -9.22
CA SER A 461 -17.10 8.19 -9.68
C SER A 461 -16.41 9.51 -10.00
N SER A 462 -16.58 10.00 -11.24
CA SER A 462 -16.13 11.34 -11.66
C SER A 462 -16.82 12.46 -10.86
N GLN A 463 -17.99 12.18 -10.29
CA GLN A 463 -18.78 13.13 -9.50
C GLN A 463 -18.20 13.37 -8.09
N SER A 464 -17.29 12.52 -7.62
CA SER A 464 -16.57 12.75 -6.35
C SER A 464 -15.51 13.85 -6.45
N GLY A 465 -15.08 14.19 -7.68
CA GLY A 465 -14.06 15.19 -7.97
C GLY A 465 -12.63 14.84 -7.51
N ARG A 466 -12.41 13.67 -6.86
CA ARG A 466 -11.10 13.34 -6.29
C ARG A 466 -10.77 11.84 -6.32
N SER A 467 -9.54 11.53 -6.70
CA SER A 467 -8.95 10.19 -6.67
C SER A 467 -7.62 10.20 -5.90
N ASP A 468 -7.60 9.62 -4.71
CA ASP A 468 -6.38 9.43 -3.91
C ASP A 468 -5.90 7.97 -4.00
N ASP A 469 -4.73 7.77 -4.59
CA ASP A 469 -4.15 6.47 -4.85
C ASP A 469 -2.80 6.28 -4.17
N LYS A 470 -2.47 5.00 -3.94
CA LYS A 470 -1.23 4.60 -3.30
C LYS A 470 -0.41 3.68 -4.17
N MET A 471 0.90 3.85 -4.11
CA MET A 471 1.85 3.00 -4.79
C MET A 471 1.75 1.53 -4.33
N SER A 472 1.87 0.62 -5.28
CA SER A 472 1.92 -0.83 -5.10
C SER A 472 3.24 -1.20 -4.45
N GLU A 473 3.22 -1.20 -3.12
CA GLU A 473 4.34 -1.63 -2.27
C GLU A 473 4.02 -2.98 -1.60
N LYS A 474 4.92 -3.94 -1.79
CA LYS A 474 4.90 -5.26 -1.12
C LYS A 474 6.10 -5.35 -0.16
N LYS A 475 5.82 -5.51 1.13
CA LYS A 475 6.86 -5.79 2.13
C LYS A 475 7.03 -7.31 2.27
N ASP A 476 8.27 -7.80 2.30
CA ASP A 476 8.54 -9.19 2.66
C ASP A 476 7.95 -9.43 4.06
N LYS A 477 7.02 -10.38 4.18
CA LYS A 477 6.38 -10.67 5.46
C LYS A 477 7.39 -11.38 6.32
N LYS A 478 7.99 -10.66 7.28
CA LYS A 478 8.83 -11.32 8.30
C LYS A 478 8.03 -12.48 8.91
N PRO A 479 8.59 -13.70 8.94
CA PRO A 479 7.91 -14.82 9.59
C PRO A 479 7.59 -14.40 11.03
N VAL A 480 6.31 -14.38 11.36
CA VAL A 480 5.86 -14.05 12.71
C VAL A 480 6.25 -15.24 13.58
N HIS A 481 7.04 -15.01 14.62
CA HIS A 481 7.42 -16.07 15.55
C HIS A 481 6.45 -16.06 16.73
N CYS A 482 6.00 -17.24 17.16
CA CYS A 482 5.18 -17.38 18.35
C CYS A 482 5.94 -16.83 19.56
N LYS A 483 5.36 -15.91 20.33
CA LYS A 483 5.99 -15.33 21.52
C LYS A 483 6.29 -16.37 22.61
N ILE A 484 5.64 -17.52 22.58
CA ILE A 484 5.79 -18.60 23.56
C ILE A 484 6.84 -19.61 23.08
N CYS A 485 6.63 -20.24 21.92
CA CYS A 485 7.49 -21.34 21.47
C CYS A 485 8.55 -20.93 20.44
N ARG A 486 8.61 -19.65 20.04
CA ARG A 486 9.52 -19.10 19.03
C ARG A 486 9.48 -19.79 17.65
N ARG A 487 8.54 -20.70 17.39
CA ARG A 487 8.32 -21.28 16.04
C ARG A 487 7.54 -20.31 15.14
N ILE A 488 7.75 -20.41 13.83
CA ILE A 488 7.08 -19.60 12.82
C ILE A 488 5.56 -19.89 12.85
N THR A 489 4.74 -18.86 13.08
CA THR A 489 3.27 -18.95 13.04
C THR A 489 2.78 -18.79 11.61
N GLY A 490 1.92 -19.71 11.16
CA GLY A 490 1.30 -19.64 9.84
C GLY A 490 0.44 -18.39 9.64
N THR A 491 0.26 -18.00 8.38
CA THR A 491 -0.33 -16.74 7.88
C THR A 491 -1.78 -16.44 8.29
N LYS A 492 -2.47 -17.32 9.04
CA LYS A 492 -3.82 -17.07 9.56
C LYS A 492 -3.79 -17.04 11.10
N LYS A 493 -4.02 -15.84 11.64
CA LYS A 493 -4.33 -15.53 13.05
C LYS A 493 -3.42 -16.19 14.09
N ASN A 494 -2.19 -15.72 14.31
CA ASN A 494 -1.45 -15.82 15.59
C ASN A 494 -1.60 -17.10 16.44
N GLN A 495 -1.83 -18.28 15.85
CA GLN A 495 -2.24 -19.47 16.58
C GLN A 495 -1.18 -20.53 16.39
N CYS A 496 -0.40 -20.73 17.46
CA CYS A 496 0.34 -21.95 17.66
C CYS A 496 -0.66 -23.03 18.06
N SER A 497 -0.80 -24.08 17.25
CA SER A 497 -1.77 -25.17 17.45
C SER A 497 -1.59 -25.92 18.78
N GLU A 498 -0.42 -25.82 19.42
CA GLU A 498 -0.15 -26.47 20.71
C GLU A 498 -0.55 -25.63 21.94
N ALA A 499 -0.73 -24.31 21.81
CA ALA A 499 -1.20 -23.48 22.93
C ALA A 499 -2.67 -23.78 23.33
N LEU A 500 -3.42 -24.48 22.47
CA LEU A 500 -4.77 -24.97 22.75
C LEU A 500 -4.78 -26.34 23.47
N LYS A 501 -3.64 -27.02 23.61
CA LYS A 501 -3.54 -28.32 24.29
C LYS A 501 -3.17 -28.23 25.78
N MET A 502 -2.94 -27.02 26.31
CA MET A 502 -2.58 -26.77 27.71
C MET A 502 -3.67 -26.00 28.48
N LYS A 503 -4.95 -26.14 28.09
CA LYS A 503 -6.08 -25.65 28.89
C LYS A 503 -6.95 -26.79 29.38
#